data_AF-A0A1F9UGB9-F1
#
_entry.id   AF-A0A1F9UGB9-F1
#
_cell.length_a   1.000
_cell.length_b   1.000
_cell.length_c   1.000
_cell.angle_alpha   90.00
_cell.angle_beta   90.00
_cell.angle_gamma   90.00
#
_symmetry.space_group_name_H-M   'P 1'
#
loop_
_entity.id
_entity.type
_entity.pdbx_description
1 polymer ?
#
loop_
_entity_poly.entity_id
_entity_poly.type
_entity_poly.pdbx_seq_one_letter_code
_entity_poly.pdbx_strand_id
1 'polypeptide(L)'
;MSWQWNPFKKKENPAAAPETAKNPSPFAAAQAIPKELETPAAKGVMGLFYRKWKDPAFVKQMKVIAAHMAKEGINVKDTGAVKAWLEKNKEALEAGKFAQAPEEGVKQGTYVKTRPDIGRNDPCTCGSGKKYKKCCGTKA
;
A
#
# COMPACT_ATOMS: atom_id res chain seq x y z
N MET A 1 7.04 -24.25 50.17
CA MET A 1 6.85 -24.92 48.86
C MET A 1 7.13 -23.91 47.75
N SER A 2 8.34 -23.90 47.19
CA SER A 2 8.78 -23.01 46.12
C SER A 2 8.24 -23.48 44.76
N TRP A 3 7.46 -22.63 44.10
CA TRP A 3 7.02 -22.87 42.72
C TRP A 3 8.07 -22.31 41.77
N GLN A 4 9.02 -23.16 41.37
CA GLN A 4 10.00 -22.82 40.34
C GLN A 4 9.37 -23.03 38.96
N TRP A 5 8.94 -21.95 38.31
CA TRP A 5 8.51 -22.00 36.92
C TRP A 5 9.74 -22.21 36.02
N ASN A 6 9.74 -23.26 35.19
CA ASN A 6 10.89 -23.66 34.38
C ASN A 6 10.52 -23.67 32.87
N PRO A 7 11.06 -22.77 32.04
CA PRO A 7 10.57 -22.50 30.67
C PRO A 7 11.06 -23.47 29.58
N PHE A 8 11.77 -24.56 29.93
CA PHE A 8 12.41 -25.46 28.95
C PHE A 8 11.93 -26.92 28.98
N LYS A 9 11.00 -27.31 29.86
CA LYS A 9 10.37 -28.64 29.75
C LYS A 9 9.23 -28.61 28.74
N LYS A 10 9.56 -28.94 27.49
CA LYS A 10 8.60 -29.24 26.42
C LYS A 10 7.76 -30.44 26.89
N LYS A 11 6.45 -30.23 27.05
CA LYS A 11 5.49 -31.30 27.34
C LYS A 11 5.46 -32.23 26.14
N GLU A 12 5.96 -33.44 26.32
CA GLU A 12 5.69 -34.54 25.41
C GLU A 12 4.26 -35.01 25.69
N ASN A 13 3.38 -34.93 24.70
CA ASN A 13 2.07 -35.55 24.75
C ASN A 13 1.89 -36.37 23.46
N PRO A 14 1.57 -37.67 23.53
CA PRO A 14 1.55 -38.55 22.38
C PRO A 14 0.24 -38.48 21.58
N ALA A 15 0.36 -38.90 20.31
CA ALA A 15 -0.64 -39.46 19.41
C ALA A 15 -1.76 -38.55 18.83
N ALA A 16 -1.50 -38.15 17.57
CA ALA A 16 -2.36 -38.31 16.40
C ALA A 16 -3.83 -37.82 16.43
N ALA A 17 -4.08 -36.71 15.74
CA ALA A 17 -5.32 -36.42 15.04
C ALA A 17 -4.98 -35.93 13.61
N PRO A 18 -5.75 -36.32 12.57
CA PRO A 18 -5.38 -36.12 11.17
C PRO A 18 -5.50 -34.64 10.77
N GLU A 19 -4.46 -34.17 10.09
CA GLU A 19 -4.31 -32.79 9.64
C GLU A 19 -5.38 -32.41 8.61
N THR A 20 -6.22 -31.45 8.98
CA THR A 20 -7.12 -30.77 8.05
C THR A 20 -6.34 -30.09 6.93
N ALA A 21 -6.72 -30.41 5.70
CA ALA A 21 -6.23 -29.83 4.46
C ALA A 21 -6.02 -28.31 4.57
N LYS A 22 -4.78 -27.90 4.32
CA LYS A 22 -4.34 -26.52 4.27
C LYS A 22 -5.01 -25.84 3.08
N ASN A 23 -6.03 -25.02 3.33
CA ASN A 23 -6.59 -24.10 2.34
C ASN A 23 -5.47 -23.19 1.79
N PRO A 24 -5.18 -23.19 0.48
CA PRO A 24 -4.19 -22.27 -0.06
C PRO A 24 -4.75 -20.84 -0.04
N SER A 25 -3.91 -19.93 0.45
CA SER A 25 -4.14 -18.48 0.48
C SER A 25 -4.64 -17.93 -0.87
N PRO A 26 -5.58 -16.96 -0.91
CA PRO A 26 -6.08 -16.36 -2.15
C PRO A 26 -5.02 -15.56 -2.94
N PHE A 27 -3.81 -15.44 -2.40
CA PHE A 27 -2.65 -14.86 -3.10
C PHE A 27 -1.82 -15.87 -3.90
N ALA A 28 -2.19 -17.16 -3.92
CA ALA A 28 -1.45 -18.21 -4.63
C ALA A 28 -1.63 -18.17 -6.17
N ALA A 29 -2.50 -17.31 -6.70
CA ALA A 29 -2.58 -17.03 -8.12
C ALA A 29 -1.63 -15.87 -8.50
N ALA A 30 -0.34 -16.03 -8.20
CA ALA A 30 0.68 -15.30 -8.94
C ALA A 30 0.63 -15.84 -10.36
N GLN A 31 -0.09 -15.13 -11.24
CA GLN A 31 -0.20 -15.44 -12.65
C GLN A 31 1.21 -15.75 -13.15
N ALA A 32 1.40 -16.97 -13.66
CA ALA A 32 2.68 -17.42 -14.17
C ALA A 32 3.17 -16.38 -15.18
N ILE A 33 4.28 -15.73 -14.85
CA ILE A 33 4.93 -14.78 -15.75
C ILE A 33 5.13 -15.53 -17.08
N PRO A 34 4.69 -14.98 -18.24
CA PRO A 34 4.83 -15.67 -19.51
C PRO A 34 6.30 -16.07 -19.71
N LYS A 35 6.52 -17.33 -20.12
CA LYS A 35 7.87 -17.93 -20.25
C LYS A 35 8.84 -17.12 -21.12
N GLU A 36 8.33 -16.23 -21.96
CA GLU A 36 9.10 -15.24 -22.73
C GLU A 36 9.92 -14.27 -21.85
N LEU A 37 9.44 -13.94 -20.65
CA LEU A 37 10.12 -13.06 -19.69
C LEU A 37 11.16 -13.81 -18.83
N GLU A 38 11.31 -15.13 -19.00
CA GLU A 38 12.31 -15.92 -18.28
C GLU A 38 13.69 -15.92 -18.95
N THR A 39 13.79 -15.35 -20.16
CA THR A 39 15.07 -15.20 -20.84
C THR A 39 16.04 -14.39 -19.96
N PRO A 40 17.32 -14.78 -19.87
CA PRO A 40 18.30 -14.05 -19.06
C PRO A 40 18.44 -12.58 -19.49
N ALA A 41 18.18 -12.28 -20.76
CA ALA A 41 18.05 -10.91 -21.28
C ALA A 41 16.83 -10.18 -20.69
N ALA A 42 15.63 -10.80 -20.67
CA ALA A 42 14.45 -10.21 -20.06
C ALA A 42 14.59 -10.03 -18.54
N LYS A 43 15.25 -10.94 -17.83
CA LYS A 43 15.57 -10.77 -16.39
C LYS A 43 16.52 -9.57 -16.16
N GLY A 44 17.50 -9.38 -17.04
CA GLY A 44 18.40 -8.22 -17.01
C GLY A 44 17.68 -6.90 -17.31
N VAL A 45 16.82 -6.88 -18.34
CA VAL A 45 16.03 -5.71 -18.74
C VAL A 45 14.98 -5.36 -17.68
N MET A 46 14.30 -6.35 -17.10
CA MET A 46 13.39 -6.14 -15.99
C MET A 46 14.13 -5.61 -14.75
N GLY A 47 15.32 -6.12 -14.43
CA GLY A 47 16.16 -5.58 -13.36
C GLY A 47 16.55 -4.11 -13.58
N LEU A 48 16.95 -3.76 -14.80
CA LEU A 48 17.23 -2.38 -15.21
C LEU A 48 15.98 -1.48 -15.12
N PHE A 49 14.83 -2.00 -15.56
CA PHE A 49 13.54 -1.33 -15.47
C PHE A 49 13.14 -1.05 -14.01
N TYR A 50 13.23 -2.05 -13.12
CA TYR A 50 12.97 -1.87 -11.69
C TYR A 50 13.92 -0.86 -11.05
N ARG A 51 15.18 -0.84 -11.47
CA ARG A 51 16.17 0.13 -10.99
C ARG A 51 15.82 1.56 -11.43
N LYS A 52 15.33 1.73 -12.66
CA LYS A 52 14.81 3.02 -13.16
C LYS A 52 13.51 3.42 -12.47
N TRP A 53 12.66 2.47 -12.10
CA TRP A 53 11.43 2.73 -11.33
C TRP A 53 11.67 3.08 -9.86
N LYS A 54 12.80 2.67 -9.29
CA LYS A 54 13.25 3.11 -7.95
C LYS A 54 13.96 4.46 -7.97
N ASP A 55 14.26 5.01 -9.14
CA ASP A 55 14.86 6.33 -9.27
C ASP A 55 13.82 7.41 -8.87
N PRO A 56 14.09 8.21 -7.83
CA PRO A 56 13.15 9.24 -7.37
C PRO A 56 12.89 10.32 -8.42
N ALA A 57 13.82 10.57 -9.35
CA ALA A 57 13.62 11.52 -10.43
C ALA A 57 12.58 11.01 -11.44
N PHE A 58 12.67 9.73 -11.80
CA PHE A 58 11.74 9.09 -12.72
C PHE A 58 10.32 9.02 -12.15
N VAL A 59 10.18 8.64 -10.88
CA VAL A 59 8.87 8.59 -10.21
C VAL A 59 8.23 9.98 -10.09
N LYS A 60 9.03 11.04 -9.87
CA LYS A 60 8.52 12.42 -9.89
C LYS A 60 8.01 12.79 -11.28
N GLN A 61 8.75 12.49 -12.33
CA GLN A 61 8.33 12.73 -13.71
C GLN A 61 7.00 12.04 -14.05
N MET A 62 6.87 10.76 -13.68
CA MET A 62 5.63 10.00 -13.91
C MET A 62 4.43 10.59 -13.15
N LYS A 63 4.64 11.07 -11.92
CA LYS A 63 3.59 11.75 -11.14
C LYS A 63 3.15 13.06 -11.78
N VAL A 64 4.10 13.82 -12.34
CA VAL A 64 3.79 15.07 -13.06
C VAL A 64 2.98 14.78 -14.31
N ILE A 65 3.42 13.82 -15.13
CA ILE A 65 2.69 13.41 -16.34
C ILE A 65 1.27 12.94 -15.98
N ALA A 66 1.14 12.09 -14.96
CA ALA A 66 -0.17 11.63 -14.49
C ALA A 66 -1.07 12.76 -13.98
N ALA A 67 -0.50 13.79 -13.33
CA ALA A 67 -1.25 14.97 -12.91
C ALA A 67 -1.77 15.77 -14.11
N HIS A 68 -0.98 15.93 -15.18
CA HIS A 68 -1.43 16.56 -16.42
C HIS A 68 -2.51 15.74 -17.14
N MET A 69 -2.35 14.42 -17.20
CA MET A 69 -3.38 13.52 -17.74
C MET A 69 -4.70 13.63 -16.98
N ALA A 70 -4.63 13.72 -15.64
CA ALA A 70 -5.81 13.90 -14.80
C ALA A 70 -6.47 15.26 -15.02
N LYS A 71 -5.70 16.34 -15.24
CA LYS A 71 -6.24 17.66 -15.60
C LYS A 71 -6.97 17.65 -16.94
N GLU A 72 -6.50 16.86 -17.89
CA GLU A 72 -7.16 16.67 -19.18
C GLU A 72 -8.32 15.64 -19.15
N GLY A 73 -8.66 15.13 -17.96
CA GLY A 73 -9.82 14.26 -17.76
C GLY A 73 -9.64 12.83 -18.27
N ILE A 74 -8.40 12.38 -18.48
CA ILE A 74 -8.12 11.07 -19.07
C ILE A 74 -8.05 10.00 -17.99
N ASN A 75 -8.82 8.94 -18.18
CA ASN A 75 -8.79 7.78 -17.30
C ASN A 75 -7.55 6.93 -17.59
N VAL A 76 -6.62 6.85 -16.63
CA VAL A 76 -5.37 6.07 -16.73
C VAL A 76 -5.62 4.57 -16.95
N LYS A 77 -6.84 4.07 -16.63
CA LYS A 77 -7.22 2.67 -16.88
C LYS A 77 -7.58 2.38 -18.34
N ASP A 78 -7.84 3.41 -19.15
CA ASP A 78 -8.16 3.26 -20.56
C ASP A 78 -6.88 3.40 -21.42
N THR A 79 -6.33 2.27 -21.84
CA THR A 79 -5.05 2.23 -22.58
C THR A 79 -5.13 2.96 -23.93
N GLY A 80 -6.32 3.01 -24.56
CA GLY A 80 -6.54 3.73 -25.81
C GLY A 80 -6.48 5.24 -25.63
N ALA A 81 -7.19 5.77 -24.62
CA ALA A 81 -7.17 7.19 -24.28
C ALA A 81 -5.79 7.64 -23.81
N VAL A 82 -5.09 6.82 -23.02
CA VAL A 82 -3.70 7.08 -22.60
C VAL A 82 -2.77 7.14 -23.80
N LYS A 83 -2.85 6.18 -24.73
CA LYS A 83 -2.00 6.17 -25.93
C LYS A 83 -2.29 7.37 -26.84
N ALA A 84 -3.56 7.67 -27.09
CA ALA A 84 -3.96 8.83 -27.90
C ALA A 84 -3.45 10.15 -27.29
N TRP A 85 -3.46 10.25 -25.96
CA TRP A 85 -2.92 11.41 -25.27
C TRP A 85 -1.39 11.49 -25.35
N LEU A 86 -0.69 10.37 -25.17
CA LEU A 86 0.77 10.31 -25.27
C LEU A 86 1.25 10.68 -26.68
N GLU A 87 0.57 10.21 -27.72
CA GLU A 87 0.88 10.60 -29.11
C GLU A 87 0.65 12.09 -29.35
N LYS A 88 -0.47 12.64 -28.84
CA LYS A 88 -0.76 14.09 -28.92
C LYS A 88 0.24 14.96 -28.17
N ASN A 89 0.81 14.44 -27.09
CA ASN A 89 1.73 15.17 -26.22
C ASN A 89 3.19 14.73 -26.35
N LYS A 90 3.52 13.89 -27.34
CA LYS A 90 4.85 13.31 -27.54
C LYS A 90 5.92 14.38 -27.72
N GLU A 91 5.65 15.37 -28.56
CA GLU A 91 6.56 16.50 -28.80
C GLU A 91 6.72 17.38 -27.55
N ALA A 92 5.67 17.53 -26.75
CA ALA A 92 5.73 18.26 -25.49
C ALA A 92 6.49 17.49 -24.38
N LEU A 93 6.44 16.17 -24.40
CA LEU A 93 7.23 15.27 -23.56
C LEU A 93 8.72 15.34 -23.91
N GLU A 94 9.06 15.29 -25.20
CA GLU A 94 10.44 15.41 -25.68
C GLU A 94 11.00 16.82 -25.47
N ALA A 95 10.18 17.86 -25.62
CA ALA A 95 10.54 19.25 -25.33
C ALA A 95 10.60 19.58 -23.82
N GLY A 96 10.33 18.62 -22.93
CA GLY A 96 10.43 18.81 -21.48
C GLY A 96 9.34 19.71 -20.86
N LYS A 97 8.22 19.95 -21.55
CA LYS A 97 7.12 20.81 -21.05
C LYS A 97 6.43 20.25 -19.79
N PHE A 98 6.59 18.96 -19.51
CA PHE A 98 6.08 18.30 -18.31
C PHE A 98 7.12 18.12 -17.20
N ALA A 99 8.18 18.94 -17.19
CA ALA A 99 9.20 18.91 -16.13
C ALA A 99 8.67 19.46 -14.79
N GLN A 100 7.63 20.30 -14.80
CA GLN A 100 7.02 20.86 -13.60
C GLN A 100 5.60 20.32 -13.38
N ALA A 101 5.33 19.97 -12.12
CA ALA A 101 3.98 19.64 -11.66
C ALA A 101 3.06 20.83 -11.98
N PRO A 102 1.86 20.58 -12.52
CA PRO A 102 0.96 21.67 -12.78
C PRO A 102 0.63 22.36 -11.44
N GLU A 103 0.75 23.68 -11.37
CA GLU A 103 0.90 24.49 -10.13
C GLU A 103 -0.27 24.43 -9.12
N GLU A 104 -1.24 23.57 -9.35
CA GLU A 104 -2.30 23.27 -8.40
C GLU A 104 -1.86 22.14 -7.48
N GLY A 105 -0.84 22.43 -6.69
CA GLY A 105 -0.46 21.62 -5.55
C GLY A 105 -1.62 21.62 -4.56
N VAL A 106 -2.43 20.56 -4.58
CA VAL A 106 -3.36 20.26 -3.48
C VAL A 106 -2.49 20.09 -2.25
N LYS A 107 -2.36 21.17 -1.46
CA LYS A 107 -1.75 21.12 -0.14
C LYS A 107 -2.56 20.08 0.61
N GLN A 108 -1.94 18.94 0.92
CA GLN A 108 -2.58 17.91 1.73
C GLN A 108 -3.02 18.60 3.02
N GLY A 109 -4.33 18.77 3.18
CA GLY A 109 -4.88 19.46 4.34
C GLY A 109 -4.46 18.69 5.58
N THR A 110 -3.81 19.36 6.53
CA THR A 110 -3.56 18.77 7.83
C THR A 110 -4.90 18.65 8.54
N TYR A 111 -5.30 17.43 8.87
CA TYR A 111 -6.51 17.20 9.65
C TYR A 111 -6.25 17.62 11.10
N VAL A 112 -6.89 18.71 11.52
CA VAL A 112 -6.91 19.12 12.93
C VAL A 112 -8.08 18.41 13.61
N LYS A 113 -7.78 17.57 14.60
CA LYS A 113 -8.81 16.99 15.47
C LYS A 113 -9.54 18.13 16.18
N THR A 114 -10.85 18.19 16.03
CA THR A 114 -11.70 19.19 16.70
C THR A 114 -11.91 18.89 18.19
N ARG A 115 -11.57 17.68 18.64
CA ARG A 115 -11.77 17.22 20.02
C ARG A 115 -10.46 16.69 20.61
N PRO A 116 -10.23 16.88 21.92
CA PRO A 116 -9.09 16.30 22.62
C PRO A 116 -9.14 14.78 22.56
N ASP A 117 -7.97 14.15 22.51
CA ASP A 117 -7.85 12.69 22.63
C ASP A 117 -8.29 12.25 24.03
N ILE A 118 -9.23 11.30 24.10
CA ILE A 118 -9.74 10.80 25.38
C ILE A 118 -8.81 9.71 25.91
N GLY A 119 -8.32 9.88 27.13
CA GLY A 119 -7.46 8.91 27.77
C GLY A 119 -8.21 7.60 28.06
N ARG A 120 -7.50 6.46 28.01
CA ARG A 120 -8.08 5.14 28.30
C ARG A 120 -8.72 5.07 29.71
N ASN A 121 -8.23 5.86 30.67
CA ASN A 121 -8.73 5.91 32.05
C ASN A 121 -9.68 7.07 32.34
N ASP A 122 -9.89 8.01 31.40
CA ASP A 122 -10.74 9.19 31.60
C ASP A 122 -12.22 8.82 31.75
N PRO A 123 -13.04 9.70 32.37
CA PRO A 123 -14.49 9.53 32.41
C PRO A 123 -15.05 9.44 30.99
N CYS A 124 -15.94 8.48 30.77
CA CYS A 124 -16.53 8.24 29.46
C CYS A 124 -17.54 9.34 29.09
N THR A 125 -17.42 9.92 27.89
CA THR A 125 -18.28 11.01 27.37
C THR A 125 -19.74 10.63 27.13
N CYS A 126 -20.10 9.36 27.27
CA CYS A 126 -21.49 8.89 27.17
C CYS A 126 -22.32 9.13 28.44
N GLY A 127 -21.74 9.77 29.48
CA GLY A 127 -22.43 10.07 30.73
C GLY A 127 -22.56 8.88 31.70
N SER A 128 -21.92 7.75 31.43
CA SER A 128 -22.04 6.55 32.26
C SER A 128 -21.26 6.59 33.59
N GLY A 129 -20.41 7.60 33.79
CA GLY A 129 -19.52 7.72 34.96
C GLY A 129 -18.39 6.68 35.02
N LYS A 130 -18.30 5.76 34.05
CA LYS A 130 -17.26 4.71 33.98
C LYS A 130 -16.03 5.21 33.23
N LYS A 131 -14.86 4.61 33.51
CA LYS A 131 -13.63 4.84 32.72
C LYS A 131 -13.84 4.46 31.26
N TYR A 132 -13.31 5.22 30.31
CA TYR A 132 -13.49 5.02 28.86
C TYR A 132 -13.21 3.56 28.44
N LYS A 133 -12.12 2.95 28.93
CA LYS A 133 -11.75 1.54 28.68
C LYS A 133 -12.73 0.47 29.17
N LYS A 134 -13.66 0.82 30.04
CA LYS A 134 -14.68 -0.08 30.60
C LYS A 134 -16.08 0.29 30.12
N CYS A 135 -16.19 1.19 29.14
CA CYS A 135 -17.44 1.67 28.59
C CYS A 135 -17.37 1.71 27.05
N CYS A 136 -17.34 2.90 26.44
CA CYS A 136 -17.31 3.03 24.98
C CYS A 136 -16.02 2.48 24.37
N GLY A 137 -14.88 2.53 25.07
CA GLY A 137 -13.60 1.97 24.61
C GLY A 137 -13.53 0.44 24.61
N THR A 138 -14.59 -0.26 25.02
CA THR A 138 -14.73 -1.73 24.91
C THR A 138 -15.65 -2.16 23.78
N LYS A 139 -16.35 -1.21 23.13
CA LYS A 139 -17.25 -1.45 21.99
C LYS A 139 -16.64 -1.00 20.65
N ALA A 140 -15.34 -0.73 20.63
CA ALA A 140 -14.58 -0.36 19.44
C ALA A 140 -13.77 -1.55 18.93
#